data_AF-A0A1W9NYY7-F1
#
_entry.id   AF-A0A1W9NYY7-F1
#
_cell.length_a   1.000
_cell.length_b   1.000
_cell.length_c   1.000
_cell.angle_alpha   90.00
_cell.angle_beta   90.00
_cell.angle_gamma   90.00
#
_symmetry.space_group_name_H-M   'P 1'
#
loop_
_entity.id
_entity.type
_entity.pdbx_description
1 polymer ?
#
loop_
_entity_poly.entity_id
_entity_poly.type
_entity_poly.pdbx_seq_one_letter_code
_entity_poly.pdbx_strand_id
1 'polypeptide(L)'
;MSNLNKTGESAMKHFLIFSIVLICVIFASSLSGQIVFERWYGGSGSDFGRCVAQTTDKGYIVGGYTGSYGAGYTDFYLVRTDSLGDTLWTGTYGGSSWDEAYCCAHTNDKGYIVVGHSESFSGTFDVYVVKTDSSGDTLWTKIFGGMSGNDAGFYVGQTTDKGYIIAGEAFSYNSGDVYLIKTDSLGDSLWTRHYGGSGIDAGNDAARTADGGYIVVGKTNSYGAGDFDIYIVRTDSLGDTLWTKTYGGINDDVATSVARTTDGGFVIGGWTENFGSGMIDVYLVKSDSLGDTLWTKTYGGTSDDWCTSLAQTNDRGYIITGRTYSFGSGGSDVYLIRTDSLGDTLWTKTYGGGSDDNGYSVKQTLDGGYIIGGETQSFGAGGYDVYLIKTDGAGNSGIEERQDLRYKTEDLRLYIYPNPFTANTVIRLQVSGARGKTNIYNQTPITLYIHDVSGRLVKRLSIDGLRLTSAIWDKDSSNFCEFCGYDLAQYRKSIQQGISNISESDIEKAYGRTEEVVKQATKLAKKGGPFDAFLKRIKILVSLLKDYKSKKYREVPWRVIAAVVFAILYFINPFDIIPDFIPGIGY
;
A
#
# COMPACT_ATOMS: atom_id res chain seq x y z
N MET A 1 28.42 54.31 6.93
CA MET A 1 27.65 53.49 5.97
C MET A 1 28.19 52.07 5.75
N SER A 2 29.31 51.64 6.34
CA SER A 2 29.85 50.27 6.16
C SER A 2 29.42 49.23 7.21
N ASN A 3 28.91 49.64 8.38
CA ASN A 3 28.50 48.71 9.45
C ASN A 3 27.03 48.26 9.37
N LEU A 4 26.19 48.90 8.55
CA LEU A 4 24.78 48.53 8.35
C LEU A 4 24.58 47.40 7.32
N ASN A 5 25.55 47.15 6.44
CA ASN A 5 25.44 46.11 5.42
C ASN A 5 25.86 44.72 5.93
N LYS A 6 26.80 44.63 6.89
CA LYS A 6 27.22 43.35 7.49
C LYS A 6 26.18 42.75 8.44
N THR A 7 25.43 43.60 9.15
CA THR A 7 24.34 43.17 10.05
C THR A 7 23.12 42.68 9.26
N GLY A 8 22.80 43.32 8.13
CA GLY A 8 21.72 42.89 7.23
C GLY A 8 21.99 41.54 6.55
N GLU A 9 23.23 41.27 6.10
CA GLU A 9 23.59 39.97 5.53
C GLU A 9 23.61 38.84 6.56
N SER A 10 24.07 39.12 7.79
CA SER A 10 24.02 38.15 8.89
C SER A 10 22.57 37.83 9.27
N ALA A 11 21.73 38.83 9.48
CA ALA A 11 20.31 38.65 9.79
C ALA A 11 19.56 37.89 8.68
N MET A 12 19.89 38.15 7.40
CA MET A 12 19.30 37.48 6.24
C MET A 12 19.78 36.03 6.08
N LYS A 13 21.04 35.71 6.44
CA LYS A 13 21.54 34.32 6.55
C LYS A 13 20.84 33.56 7.68
N HIS A 14 20.68 34.17 8.85
CA HIS A 14 19.98 33.57 9.99
C HIS A 14 18.49 33.35 9.66
N PHE A 15 17.86 34.29 8.96
CA PHE A 15 16.47 34.18 8.52
C PHE A 15 16.28 33.08 7.45
N LEU A 16 17.24 32.91 6.53
CA LEU A 16 17.22 31.85 5.53
C LEU A 16 17.39 30.47 6.19
N ILE A 17 18.32 30.33 7.13
CA ILE A 17 18.56 29.11 7.92
C ILE A 17 17.33 28.80 8.79
N PHE A 18 16.76 29.81 9.45
CA PHE A 18 15.54 29.68 10.25
C PHE A 18 14.36 29.21 9.40
N SER A 19 14.18 29.81 8.22
CA SER A 19 13.11 29.43 7.28
C SER A 19 13.31 28.02 6.74
N ILE A 20 14.54 27.61 6.42
CA ILE A 20 14.87 26.26 5.99
C ILE A 20 14.59 25.26 7.12
N VAL A 21 14.98 25.55 8.36
CA VAL A 21 14.77 24.64 9.49
C VAL A 21 13.30 24.60 9.93
N LEU A 22 12.57 25.72 9.89
CA LEU A 22 11.13 25.77 10.17
C LEU A 22 10.33 25.04 9.07
N ILE A 23 10.72 25.17 7.80
CA ILE A 23 10.19 24.35 6.70
C ILE A 23 10.55 22.88 6.93
N CYS A 24 11.78 22.55 7.31
CA CYS A 24 12.14 21.19 7.67
C CYS A 24 11.35 20.69 8.88
N VAL A 25 10.95 21.52 9.84
CA VAL A 25 10.16 21.10 11.02
C VAL A 25 8.68 20.95 10.68
N ILE A 26 8.10 21.87 9.91
CA ILE A 26 6.69 21.82 9.44
C ILE A 26 6.49 20.66 8.47
N PHE A 27 7.44 20.43 7.54
CA PHE A 27 7.41 19.28 6.62
C PHE A 27 7.94 17.98 7.26
N ALA A 28 8.86 18.02 8.24
CA ALA A 28 9.20 16.81 9.00
C ALA A 28 8.07 16.37 9.93
N SER A 29 7.15 17.27 10.31
CA SER A 29 5.99 16.90 11.13
C SER A 29 4.84 16.24 10.34
N SER A 30 4.95 16.10 9.01
CA SER A 30 4.02 15.28 8.21
C SER A 30 4.71 14.21 7.35
N LEU A 31 6.03 14.10 7.38
CA LEU A 31 6.73 12.87 6.99
C LEU A 31 6.88 11.98 8.23
N SER A 32 5.74 11.58 8.81
CA SER A 32 5.74 10.28 9.47
C SER A 32 5.98 9.29 8.34
N GLY A 33 7.22 8.81 8.26
CA GLY A 33 7.57 7.78 7.29
C GLY A 33 6.56 6.64 7.40
N GLN A 34 5.89 6.33 6.30
CA GLN A 34 4.98 5.20 6.22
C GLN A 34 5.81 3.93 6.36
N ILE A 35 5.35 2.96 7.16
CA ILE A 35 6.06 1.68 7.24
C ILE A 35 5.99 1.04 5.85
N VAL A 36 7.14 0.59 5.33
CA VAL A 36 7.28 -0.11 4.05
C VAL A 36 8.15 -1.33 4.24
N PHE A 37 7.81 -2.42 3.55
CA PHE A 37 8.55 -3.67 3.63
C PHE A 37 8.20 -4.59 2.47
N GLU A 38 9.03 -5.61 2.31
CA GLU A 38 8.77 -6.79 1.50
C GLU A 38 9.06 -8.00 2.39
N ARG A 39 8.08 -8.91 2.49
CA ARG A 39 8.15 -10.11 3.33
C ARG A 39 7.66 -11.30 2.54
N TRP A 40 8.24 -12.47 2.82
CA TRP A 40 7.77 -13.72 2.26
C TRP A 40 7.49 -14.74 3.37
N TYR A 41 6.51 -15.61 3.15
CA TYR A 41 6.08 -16.62 4.12
C TYR A 41 5.77 -17.94 3.39
N GLY A 42 6.18 -19.04 3.98
CA GLY A 42 6.01 -20.35 3.36
C GLY A 42 7.02 -21.35 3.92
N GLY A 43 6.93 -22.57 3.40
CA GLY A 43 7.76 -23.69 3.81
C GLY A 43 8.74 -24.12 2.72
N SER A 44 8.76 -25.40 2.38
CA SER A 44 9.61 -25.93 1.29
C SER A 44 8.84 -26.29 0.03
N GLY A 45 7.51 -26.28 0.12
CA GLY A 45 6.57 -26.49 -0.98
C GLY A 45 6.29 -25.19 -1.72
N SER A 46 5.11 -25.08 -2.33
CA SER A 46 4.62 -23.84 -2.92
C SER A 46 3.49 -23.27 -2.06
N ASP A 47 3.58 -21.98 -1.74
CA ASP A 47 2.73 -21.22 -0.84
C ASP A 47 2.26 -19.95 -1.57
N PHE A 48 0.95 -19.72 -1.60
CA PHE A 48 0.30 -18.75 -2.48
C PHE A 48 -0.47 -17.72 -1.66
N GLY A 49 -0.20 -16.42 -1.86
CA GLY A 49 -0.93 -15.32 -1.22
C GLY A 49 -1.97 -14.71 -2.16
N ARG A 50 -3.21 -15.21 -2.15
CA ARG A 50 -4.26 -14.79 -3.09
C ARG A 50 -5.03 -13.55 -2.66
N CYS A 51 -5.08 -13.26 -1.36
CA CYS A 51 -5.82 -12.15 -0.79
C CYS A 51 -5.04 -11.47 0.34
N VAL A 52 -5.20 -10.14 0.48
CA VAL A 52 -4.70 -9.40 1.64
C VAL A 52 -5.72 -8.39 2.17
N ALA A 53 -5.80 -8.25 3.50
CA ALA A 53 -6.54 -7.20 4.17
C ALA A 53 -5.75 -6.60 5.35
N GLN A 54 -5.88 -5.28 5.55
CA GLN A 54 -5.37 -4.62 6.75
C GLN A 54 -6.34 -4.82 7.91
N THR A 55 -5.82 -5.18 9.09
CA THR A 55 -6.60 -5.40 10.31
C THR A 55 -6.72 -4.13 11.15
N THR A 56 -7.63 -4.13 12.13
CA THR A 56 -7.91 -2.94 12.97
C THR A 56 -6.73 -2.47 13.83
N ASP A 57 -5.79 -3.37 14.13
CA ASP A 57 -4.56 -3.09 14.85
C ASP A 57 -3.39 -2.68 13.92
N LYS A 58 -3.69 -2.40 12.64
CA LYS A 58 -2.76 -2.00 11.57
C LYS A 58 -1.82 -3.11 11.08
N GLY A 59 -1.97 -4.34 11.56
CA GLY A 59 -1.35 -5.51 10.96
C GLY A 59 -2.06 -5.95 9.68
N TYR A 60 -1.69 -7.13 9.17
CA TYR A 60 -2.29 -7.69 7.96
C TYR A 60 -2.72 -9.14 8.15
N ILE A 61 -3.72 -9.54 7.39
CA ILE A 61 -4.08 -10.95 7.17
C ILE A 61 -3.89 -11.23 5.67
N VAL A 62 -3.12 -12.26 5.37
CA VAL A 62 -2.95 -12.78 4.01
C VAL A 62 -3.62 -14.14 3.97
N GLY A 63 -4.43 -14.38 2.93
CA GLY A 63 -5.09 -15.65 2.71
C GLY A 63 -4.75 -16.22 1.34
N GLY A 64 -4.62 -17.53 1.27
CA GLY A 64 -4.42 -18.29 0.04
C GLY A 64 -4.26 -19.76 0.36
N TYR A 65 -3.28 -20.46 -0.19
CA TYR A 65 -3.08 -21.89 0.05
C TYR A 65 -1.62 -22.29 0.10
N THR A 66 -1.35 -23.44 0.73
CA THR A 66 0.00 -23.94 0.99
C THR A 66 0.10 -25.41 0.63
N GLY A 67 1.13 -25.80 -0.10
CA GLY A 67 1.60 -27.18 -0.23
C GLY A 67 2.72 -27.55 0.74
N SER A 68 3.07 -26.63 1.65
CA SER A 68 4.13 -26.80 2.64
C SER A 68 3.61 -27.31 3.99
N TYR A 69 2.36 -27.00 4.31
CA TYR A 69 1.74 -27.26 5.61
C TYR A 69 0.34 -27.84 5.42
N GLY A 70 -0.20 -28.46 6.48
CA GLY A 70 -1.56 -29.01 6.46
C GLY A 70 -1.59 -30.53 6.27
N ALA A 71 -2.77 -31.05 5.92
CA ALA A 71 -3.09 -32.47 5.91
C ALA A 71 -3.25 -33.06 4.49
N GLY A 72 -3.24 -32.22 3.46
CA GLY A 72 -3.49 -32.60 2.06
C GLY A 72 -2.35 -32.28 1.10
N TYR A 73 -2.70 -32.20 -0.20
CA TYR A 73 -1.79 -31.73 -1.24
C TYR A 73 -1.61 -30.21 -1.18
N THR A 74 -2.71 -29.51 -0.92
CA THR A 74 -2.74 -28.10 -0.57
C THR A 74 -3.80 -27.87 0.48
N ASP A 75 -3.55 -26.95 1.41
CA ASP A 75 -4.51 -26.51 2.41
C ASP A 75 -4.72 -24.99 2.32
N PHE A 76 -5.89 -24.48 2.72
CA PHE A 76 -6.05 -23.03 2.91
C PHE A 76 -5.00 -22.56 3.90
N TYR A 77 -4.36 -21.44 3.60
CA TYR A 77 -3.29 -20.87 4.40
C TYR A 77 -3.63 -19.44 4.78
N LEU A 78 -3.62 -19.16 6.09
CA LEU A 78 -3.73 -17.82 6.63
C LEU A 78 -2.44 -17.42 7.32
N VAL A 79 -1.94 -16.23 6.99
CA VAL A 79 -0.78 -15.60 7.65
C VAL A 79 -1.22 -14.28 8.26
N ARG A 80 -1.22 -14.23 9.59
CA ARG A 80 -1.50 -13.01 10.36
C ARG A 80 -0.19 -12.34 10.77
N THR A 81 -0.05 -11.05 10.49
CA THR A 81 1.18 -10.28 10.74
C THR A 81 0.94 -9.02 11.57
N ASP A 82 1.94 -8.51 12.26
CA ASP A 82 1.86 -7.19 12.86
C ASP A 82 1.99 -6.07 11.80
N SER A 83 2.04 -4.81 12.23
CA SER A 83 2.17 -3.67 11.30
C SER A 83 3.51 -3.59 10.56
N LEU A 84 4.52 -4.36 10.99
CA LEU A 84 5.85 -4.45 10.40
C LEU A 84 5.97 -5.65 9.45
N GLY A 85 4.89 -6.43 9.30
CA GLY A 85 4.91 -7.67 8.53
C GLY A 85 5.56 -8.83 9.28
N ASP A 86 5.76 -8.74 10.60
CA ASP A 86 6.28 -9.86 11.37
C ASP A 86 5.13 -10.81 11.72
N THR A 87 5.33 -12.12 11.54
CA THR A 87 4.27 -13.13 11.75
C THR A 87 3.83 -13.17 13.20
N LEU A 88 2.52 -13.03 13.43
CA LEU A 88 1.87 -13.25 14.72
C LEU A 88 1.40 -14.69 14.86
N TRP A 89 0.74 -15.22 13.83
CA TRP A 89 0.34 -16.62 13.76
C TRP A 89 0.07 -17.03 12.30
N THR A 90 0.09 -18.34 12.06
CA THR A 90 -0.31 -18.96 10.80
C THR A 90 -1.32 -20.06 11.07
N GLY A 91 -2.27 -20.26 10.17
CA GLY A 91 -3.30 -21.31 10.27
C GLY A 91 -3.51 -22.03 8.96
N THR A 92 -3.73 -23.34 9.02
CA THR A 92 -4.07 -24.20 7.88
C THR A 92 -5.45 -24.79 8.02
N TYR A 93 -6.23 -24.83 6.94
CA TYR A 93 -7.61 -25.34 6.95
C TYR A 93 -7.90 -26.12 5.68
N GLY A 94 -8.45 -27.31 5.82
CA GLY A 94 -8.66 -28.21 4.69
C GLY A 94 -8.77 -29.65 5.16
N GLY A 95 -8.70 -30.59 4.23
CA GLY A 95 -8.68 -32.01 4.51
C GLY A 95 -7.47 -32.70 3.91
N SER A 96 -7.66 -33.91 3.38
CA SER A 96 -6.56 -34.74 2.89
C SER A 96 -6.29 -34.61 1.39
N SER A 97 -6.98 -33.72 0.68
CA SER A 97 -6.86 -33.51 -0.76
C SER A 97 -6.41 -32.08 -1.10
N TRP A 98 -6.89 -31.52 -2.20
CA TRP A 98 -6.66 -30.15 -2.65
C TRP A 98 -7.69 -29.20 -2.03
N ASP A 99 -7.22 -28.24 -1.25
CA ASP A 99 -7.98 -27.15 -0.68
C ASP A 99 -7.28 -25.83 -1.03
N GLU A 100 -7.87 -25.02 -1.92
CA GLU A 100 -7.26 -23.77 -2.42
C GLU A 100 -8.12 -22.55 -2.11
N ALA A 101 -7.57 -21.57 -1.39
CA ALA A 101 -8.27 -20.34 -1.04
C ALA A 101 -7.95 -19.19 -2.00
N TYR A 102 -8.97 -18.39 -2.36
CA TYR A 102 -8.84 -17.28 -3.31
C TYR A 102 -9.15 -15.92 -2.70
N CYS A 103 -10.08 -15.84 -1.74
CA CYS A 103 -10.45 -14.57 -1.11
C CYS A 103 -10.61 -14.69 0.40
N CYS A 104 -10.31 -13.60 1.08
CA CYS A 104 -10.31 -13.45 2.52
C CYS A 104 -10.88 -12.08 2.92
N ALA A 105 -11.52 -12.01 4.07
CA ALA A 105 -11.96 -10.72 4.63
C ALA A 105 -11.90 -10.72 6.16
N HIS A 106 -11.51 -9.57 6.72
CA HIS A 106 -11.71 -9.29 8.14
C HIS A 106 -13.20 -9.02 8.38
N THR A 107 -13.73 -9.57 9.47
CA THR A 107 -15.15 -9.48 9.82
C THR A 107 -15.37 -8.60 11.06
N ASN A 108 -16.59 -8.10 11.24
CA ASN A 108 -16.92 -7.15 12.31
C ASN A 108 -16.68 -7.70 13.74
N ASP A 109 -16.62 -9.02 13.89
CA ASP A 109 -16.31 -9.68 15.17
C ASP A 109 -14.79 -9.85 15.42
N LYS A 110 -13.95 -9.25 14.57
CA LYS A 110 -12.49 -9.32 14.56
C LYS A 110 -11.90 -10.67 14.11
N GLY A 111 -12.74 -11.62 13.72
CA GLY A 111 -12.29 -12.83 13.05
C GLY A 111 -12.16 -12.67 11.53
N TYR A 112 -11.95 -13.79 10.84
CA TYR A 112 -11.70 -13.79 9.40
C TYR A 112 -12.62 -14.78 8.70
N ILE A 113 -13.04 -14.44 7.49
CA ILE A 113 -13.76 -15.33 6.59
C ILE A 113 -12.88 -15.58 5.37
N VAL A 114 -12.79 -16.83 4.93
CA VAL A 114 -11.98 -17.26 3.78
C VAL A 114 -12.83 -18.15 2.90
N VAL A 115 -12.69 -17.98 1.58
CA VAL A 115 -13.37 -18.81 0.58
C VAL A 115 -12.42 -19.30 -0.49
N GLY A 116 -12.74 -20.46 -1.04
CA GLY A 116 -12.05 -21.10 -2.14
C GLY A 116 -12.82 -22.32 -2.62
N HIS A 117 -12.09 -23.37 -3.00
CA HIS A 117 -12.66 -24.68 -3.25
C HIS A 117 -11.97 -25.78 -2.44
N SER A 118 -12.63 -26.93 -2.32
CA SER A 118 -12.11 -28.13 -1.68
C SER A 118 -12.63 -29.37 -2.36
N GLU A 119 -11.76 -30.33 -2.65
CA GLU A 119 -12.14 -31.70 -3.03
C GLU A 119 -12.24 -32.65 -1.81
N SER A 120 -11.69 -32.21 -0.67
CA SER A 120 -11.47 -33.04 0.52
C SER A 120 -12.74 -33.62 1.16
N PHE A 121 -13.92 -33.06 0.85
CA PHE A 121 -15.14 -33.33 1.61
C PHE A 121 -16.32 -33.83 0.77
N SER A 122 -16.26 -33.74 -0.56
CA SER A 122 -17.36 -34.11 -1.45
C SER A 122 -16.94 -34.95 -2.66
N GLY A 123 -15.63 -35.14 -2.91
CA GLY A 123 -15.11 -35.94 -4.02
C GLY A 123 -15.18 -35.24 -5.39
N THR A 124 -15.69 -34.01 -5.43
CA THR A 124 -15.54 -33.01 -6.49
C THR A 124 -15.07 -31.72 -5.82
N PHE A 125 -14.51 -30.77 -6.58
CA PHE A 125 -14.25 -29.46 -6.02
C PHE A 125 -15.59 -28.78 -5.72
N ASP A 126 -15.81 -28.35 -4.47
CA ASP A 126 -16.95 -27.52 -4.10
C ASP A 126 -16.48 -26.25 -3.42
N VAL A 127 -17.34 -25.23 -3.39
CA VAL A 127 -17.06 -23.98 -2.65
C VAL A 127 -16.84 -24.30 -1.19
N TYR A 128 -15.64 -24.01 -0.68
CA TYR A 128 -15.30 -24.23 0.73
C TYR A 128 -15.10 -22.89 1.44
N VAL A 129 -15.80 -22.74 2.57
CA VAL A 129 -15.80 -21.51 3.37
C VAL A 129 -15.38 -21.82 4.79
N VAL A 130 -14.43 -21.05 5.30
CA VAL A 130 -13.92 -21.17 6.67
C VAL A 130 -14.10 -19.83 7.38
N LYS A 131 -14.83 -19.83 8.49
CA LYS A 131 -14.89 -18.71 9.44
C LYS A 131 -14.02 -19.01 10.64
N THR A 132 -13.15 -18.08 10.98
CA THR A 132 -12.29 -18.13 12.15
C THR A 132 -12.56 -16.98 13.10
N ASP A 133 -12.09 -17.12 14.34
CA ASP A 133 -11.98 -16.02 15.29
C ASP A 133 -10.72 -15.17 15.04
N SER A 134 -10.41 -14.23 15.93
CA SER A 134 -9.24 -13.35 15.77
C SER A 134 -7.89 -14.05 15.95
N SER A 135 -7.89 -15.22 16.61
CA SER A 135 -6.72 -16.05 16.90
C SER A 135 -6.45 -17.07 15.78
N GLY A 136 -7.38 -17.22 14.83
CA GLY A 136 -7.32 -18.21 13.78
C GLY A 136 -8.02 -19.52 14.13
N ASP A 137 -8.73 -19.60 15.26
CA ASP A 137 -9.46 -20.80 15.62
C ASP A 137 -10.75 -20.90 14.78
N THR A 138 -11.01 -22.08 14.23
CA THR A 138 -12.20 -22.33 13.40
C THR A 138 -13.48 -22.20 14.22
N LEU A 139 -14.37 -21.32 13.79
CA LEU A 139 -15.72 -21.19 14.35
C LEU A 139 -16.71 -22.10 13.62
N TRP A 140 -16.64 -22.12 12.28
CA TRP A 140 -17.43 -23.02 11.46
C TRP A 140 -16.82 -23.14 10.06
N THR A 141 -17.18 -24.23 9.37
CA THR A 141 -16.90 -24.43 7.95
C THR A 141 -18.20 -24.76 7.20
N LYS A 142 -18.26 -24.41 5.92
CA LYS A 142 -19.40 -24.70 5.04
C LYS A 142 -18.90 -25.11 3.67
N ILE A 143 -19.67 -25.99 3.03
CA ILE A 143 -19.44 -26.45 1.68
C ILE A 143 -20.70 -26.14 0.87
N PHE A 144 -20.52 -25.57 -0.31
CA PHE A 144 -21.60 -25.32 -1.25
C PHE A 144 -21.22 -25.87 -2.61
N GLY A 145 -22.04 -26.78 -3.10
CA GLY A 145 -21.94 -27.33 -4.44
C GLY A 145 -23.00 -28.40 -4.65
N GLY A 146 -23.10 -28.94 -5.87
CA GLY A 146 -24.04 -30.00 -6.17
C GLY A 146 -23.42 -31.40 -6.08
N MET A 147 -24.08 -32.38 -6.68
CA MET A 147 -23.66 -33.79 -6.61
C MET A 147 -22.59 -34.18 -7.64
N SER A 148 -22.22 -33.27 -8.54
CA SER A 148 -21.31 -33.50 -9.66
C SER A 148 -20.78 -32.18 -10.20
N GLY A 149 -19.61 -32.14 -10.84
CA GLY A 149 -19.06 -30.88 -11.37
C GLY A 149 -18.27 -30.11 -10.31
N ASN A 150 -17.33 -29.28 -10.76
CA ASN A 150 -16.43 -28.55 -9.88
C ASN A 150 -16.99 -27.15 -9.61
N ASP A 151 -17.33 -26.81 -8.38
CA ASP A 151 -17.75 -25.48 -7.98
C ASP A 151 -16.62 -24.77 -7.20
N ALA A 152 -16.48 -23.46 -7.37
CA ALA A 152 -15.43 -22.69 -6.70
C ALA A 152 -15.91 -21.30 -6.29
N GLY A 153 -15.53 -20.83 -5.10
CA GLY A 153 -15.78 -19.47 -4.65
C GLY A 153 -14.53 -18.61 -4.81
N PHE A 154 -14.64 -17.51 -5.54
CA PHE A 154 -13.54 -16.59 -5.83
C PHE A 154 -13.58 -15.32 -4.98
N TYR A 155 -14.76 -14.97 -4.45
CA TYR A 155 -14.96 -13.78 -3.62
C TYR A 155 -15.81 -14.07 -2.39
N VAL A 156 -15.50 -13.42 -1.26
CA VAL A 156 -16.37 -13.36 -0.09
C VAL A 156 -16.38 -11.97 0.53
N GLY A 157 -17.57 -11.48 0.89
CA GLY A 157 -17.76 -10.20 1.58
C GLY A 157 -18.82 -10.29 2.67
N GLN A 158 -18.57 -9.66 3.83
CA GLN A 158 -19.55 -9.58 4.90
C GLN A 158 -20.65 -8.57 4.56
N THR A 159 -21.91 -8.96 4.75
CA THR A 159 -23.09 -8.13 4.50
C THR A 159 -23.53 -7.38 5.78
N THR A 160 -24.36 -6.35 5.64
CA THR A 160 -24.78 -5.50 6.78
C THR A 160 -25.60 -6.20 7.84
N ASP A 161 -26.28 -7.28 7.45
CA ASP A 161 -26.99 -8.20 8.34
C ASP A 161 -26.04 -9.22 9.02
N LYS A 162 -24.72 -9.02 8.90
CA LYS A 162 -23.64 -9.87 9.41
C LYS A 162 -23.48 -11.23 8.74
N GLY A 163 -24.29 -11.54 7.73
CA GLY A 163 -24.09 -12.69 6.85
C GLY A 163 -22.99 -12.46 5.83
N TYR A 164 -22.91 -13.32 4.82
CA TYR A 164 -21.88 -13.26 3.79
C TYR A 164 -22.48 -13.38 2.39
N ILE A 165 -21.87 -12.68 1.44
CA ILE A 165 -22.09 -12.90 0.01
C ILE A 165 -20.82 -13.56 -0.55
N ILE A 166 -21.01 -14.63 -1.32
CA ILE A 166 -19.94 -15.38 -1.99
C ILE A 166 -20.25 -15.39 -3.47
N ALA A 167 -19.25 -15.05 -4.29
CA ALA A 167 -19.34 -15.13 -5.75
C ALA A 167 -18.30 -16.13 -6.28
N GLY A 168 -18.64 -16.82 -7.35
CA GLY A 168 -17.82 -17.86 -7.91
C GLY A 168 -18.40 -18.44 -9.20
N GLU A 169 -18.10 -19.71 -9.42
CA GLU A 169 -18.52 -20.50 -10.58
C GLU A 169 -19.13 -21.81 -10.09
N ALA A 170 -20.19 -22.27 -10.75
CA ALA A 170 -20.78 -23.57 -10.49
C ALA A 170 -21.02 -24.39 -11.75
N PHE A 171 -20.36 -25.55 -11.85
CA PHE A 171 -20.60 -26.56 -12.88
C PHE A 171 -21.59 -27.62 -12.44
N SER A 172 -22.00 -27.62 -11.16
CA SER A 172 -22.95 -28.62 -10.68
C SER A 172 -24.38 -28.48 -11.18
N TYR A 173 -24.75 -27.34 -11.73
CA TYR A 173 -26.15 -27.03 -12.06
C TYR A 173 -26.38 -26.79 -13.56
N ASN A 174 -25.31 -26.62 -14.35
CA ASN A 174 -25.31 -26.38 -15.80
C ASN A 174 -23.87 -26.44 -16.36
N SER A 175 -23.61 -25.77 -17.49
CA SER A 175 -22.30 -25.74 -18.18
C SER A 175 -21.20 -24.93 -17.47
N GLY A 176 -21.50 -24.33 -16.31
CA GLY A 176 -20.63 -23.39 -15.60
C GLY A 176 -21.28 -22.02 -15.57
N ASP A 177 -21.94 -21.63 -14.48
CA ASP A 177 -22.57 -20.31 -14.35
C ASP A 177 -21.99 -19.50 -13.17
N VAL A 178 -22.15 -18.18 -13.22
CA VAL A 178 -21.86 -17.29 -12.09
C VAL A 178 -22.66 -17.78 -10.89
N TYR A 179 -21.98 -18.22 -9.83
CA TYR A 179 -22.62 -18.73 -8.63
C TYR A 179 -22.60 -17.66 -7.53
N LEU A 180 -23.77 -17.17 -7.13
CA LEU A 180 -23.90 -16.18 -6.07
C LEU A 180 -24.67 -16.77 -4.88
N ILE A 181 -24.02 -16.82 -3.72
CA ILE A 181 -24.54 -17.43 -2.51
C ILE A 181 -24.64 -16.37 -1.42
N LYS A 182 -25.84 -16.20 -0.86
CA LYS A 182 -26.05 -15.39 0.35
C LYS A 182 -26.24 -16.32 1.53
N THR A 183 -25.48 -16.07 2.60
CA THR A 183 -25.59 -16.78 3.85
C THR A 183 -25.98 -15.87 5.00
N ASP A 184 -26.43 -16.46 6.10
CA ASP A 184 -26.53 -15.78 7.39
C ASP A 184 -25.16 -15.70 8.10
N SER A 185 -25.13 -15.19 9.34
CA SER A 185 -23.87 -15.05 10.09
C SER A 185 -23.24 -16.38 10.54
N LEU A 186 -24.00 -17.47 10.52
CA LEU A 186 -23.56 -18.83 10.86
C LEU A 186 -23.13 -19.61 9.60
N GLY A 187 -23.22 -18.98 8.42
CA GLY A 187 -22.87 -19.58 7.14
C GLY A 187 -23.99 -20.45 6.56
N ASP A 188 -25.20 -20.43 7.12
CA ASP A 188 -26.32 -21.16 6.52
C ASP A 188 -26.85 -20.40 5.31
N SER A 189 -27.10 -21.12 4.20
CA SER A 189 -27.58 -20.52 2.95
C SER A 189 -28.98 -19.94 3.15
N LEU A 190 -29.13 -18.66 2.81
CA LEU A 190 -30.40 -17.97 2.73
C LEU A 190 -30.96 -18.06 1.31
N TRP A 191 -30.10 -17.91 0.31
CA TRP A 191 -30.43 -18.13 -1.08
C TRP A 191 -29.17 -18.34 -1.93
N THR A 192 -29.38 -19.00 -3.06
CA THR A 192 -28.42 -19.12 -4.15
C THR A 192 -29.03 -18.62 -5.45
N ARG A 193 -28.17 -18.13 -6.36
CA ARG A 193 -28.54 -17.70 -7.71
C ARG A 193 -27.43 -18.10 -8.68
N HIS A 194 -27.86 -18.38 -9.92
CA HIS A 194 -26.99 -18.67 -11.05
C HIS A 194 -27.26 -17.65 -12.15
N TYR A 195 -26.22 -17.15 -12.78
CA TYR A 195 -26.34 -16.24 -13.91
C TYR A 195 -25.38 -16.65 -15.02
N GLY A 196 -25.91 -16.80 -16.21
CA GLY A 196 -25.13 -17.25 -17.36
C GLY A 196 -26.06 -17.67 -18.49
N GLY A 197 -25.50 -18.38 -19.46
CA GLY A 197 -26.22 -18.88 -20.63
C GLY A 197 -25.96 -20.35 -20.89
N SER A 198 -25.74 -20.71 -22.15
CA SER A 198 -25.46 -22.10 -22.55
C SER A 198 -23.98 -22.48 -22.43
N GLY A 199 -23.13 -21.52 -22.09
CA GLY A 199 -21.68 -21.67 -22.01
C GLY A 199 -21.17 -21.64 -20.57
N ILE A 200 -19.89 -21.28 -20.42
CA ILE A 200 -19.17 -21.01 -19.18
C ILE A 200 -19.26 -19.51 -18.87
N ASP A 201 -19.81 -19.22 -17.69
CA ASP A 201 -19.95 -17.92 -17.08
C ASP A 201 -19.40 -18.02 -15.64
N ALA A 202 -18.53 -17.10 -15.22
CA ALA A 202 -17.90 -17.15 -13.89
C ALA A 202 -17.88 -15.77 -13.22
N GLY A 203 -18.12 -15.73 -11.91
CA GLY A 203 -18.04 -14.52 -11.09
C GLY A 203 -16.75 -14.48 -10.28
N ASN A 204 -15.81 -13.64 -10.69
CA ASN A 204 -14.47 -13.55 -10.08
C ASN A 204 -14.42 -12.57 -8.89
N ASP A 205 -15.22 -11.51 -8.90
CA ASP A 205 -15.28 -10.52 -7.81
C ASP A 205 -16.69 -9.94 -7.67
N ALA A 206 -17.00 -9.39 -6.50
CA ALA A 206 -18.27 -8.72 -6.27
C ALA A 206 -18.14 -7.51 -5.33
N ALA A 207 -19.08 -6.58 -5.45
CA ALA A 207 -19.21 -5.48 -4.52
C ALA A 207 -20.68 -5.24 -4.14
N ARG A 208 -20.90 -4.84 -2.89
CA ARG A 208 -22.21 -4.39 -2.43
C ARG A 208 -22.49 -2.97 -2.92
N THR A 209 -23.71 -2.76 -3.37
CA THR A 209 -24.19 -1.48 -3.88
C THR A 209 -24.96 -0.70 -2.81
N ALA A 210 -25.15 0.60 -3.03
CA ALA A 210 -25.71 1.50 -2.02
C ALA A 210 -27.19 1.22 -1.70
N ASP A 211 -27.93 0.64 -2.66
CA ASP A 211 -29.33 0.24 -2.50
C ASP A 211 -29.49 -1.15 -1.85
N GLY A 212 -28.39 -1.80 -1.48
CA GLY A 212 -28.38 -3.10 -0.81
C GLY A 212 -28.24 -4.31 -1.73
N GLY A 213 -28.25 -4.12 -3.05
CA GLY A 213 -27.96 -5.19 -4.01
C GLY A 213 -26.47 -5.44 -4.25
N TYR A 214 -26.15 -6.22 -5.29
CA TYR A 214 -24.78 -6.60 -5.60
C TYR A 214 -24.41 -6.30 -7.06
N ILE A 215 -23.12 -6.06 -7.30
CA ILE A 215 -22.50 -6.09 -8.62
C ILE A 215 -21.50 -7.24 -8.61
N VAL A 216 -21.60 -8.15 -9.57
CA VAL A 216 -20.69 -9.29 -9.74
C VAL A 216 -20.03 -9.15 -11.10
N VAL A 217 -18.72 -9.36 -11.17
CA VAL A 217 -17.96 -9.30 -12.42
C VAL A 217 -17.16 -10.58 -12.65
N GLY A 218 -16.94 -10.92 -13.91
CA GLY A 218 -16.04 -12.00 -14.30
C GLY A 218 -16.01 -12.17 -15.81
N LYS A 219 -16.28 -13.38 -16.29
CA LYS A 219 -16.24 -13.72 -17.72
C LYS A 219 -17.50 -14.47 -18.18
N THR A 220 -17.78 -14.39 -19.47
CA THR A 220 -18.84 -15.15 -20.14
C THR A 220 -18.36 -15.57 -21.53
N ASN A 221 -18.65 -16.81 -21.94
CA ASN A 221 -18.63 -17.20 -23.36
C ASN A 221 -20.05 -17.44 -23.90
N SER A 222 -21.07 -17.10 -23.10
CA SER A 222 -22.48 -17.19 -23.47
C SER A 222 -22.98 -15.94 -24.19
N TYR A 223 -22.33 -14.80 -23.93
CA TYR A 223 -22.74 -13.48 -24.39
C TYR A 223 -21.51 -12.68 -24.85
N GLY A 224 -21.71 -11.70 -25.73
CA GLY A 224 -20.64 -10.84 -26.22
C GLY A 224 -20.16 -11.22 -27.61
N ALA A 225 -19.00 -10.70 -28.01
CA ALA A 225 -18.46 -10.79 -29.36
C ALA A 225 -17.18 -11.63 -29.46
N GLY A 226 -16.50 -11.90 -28.33
CA GLY A 226 -15.31 -12.73 -28.24
C GLY A 226 -15.60 -14.15 -27.78
N ASP A 227 -14.54 -14.92 -27.58
CA ASP A 227 -14.62 -16.26 -26.99
C ASP A 227 -14.93 -16.15 -25.49
N PHE A 228 -14.26 -15.25 -24.76
CA PHE A 228 -14.73 -14.74 -23.46
C PHE A 228 -14.87 -13.22 -23.47
N ASP A 229 -15.97 -12.69 -22.93
CA ASP A 229 -16.18 -11.26 -22.67
C ASP A 229 -16.29 -10.98 -21.17
N ILE A 230 -15.99 -9.75 -20.76
CA ILE A 230 -16.25 -9.27 -19.39
C ILE A 230 -17.74 -9.36 -19.15
N TYR A 231 -18.16 -10.16 -18.17
CA TYR A 231 -19.56 -10.26 -17.77
C TYR A 231 -19.80 -9.49 -16.49
N ILE A 232 -20.85 -8.65 -16.48
CA ILE A 232 -21.30 -7.95 -15.29
C ILE A 232 -22.75 -8.28 -15.02
N VAL A 233 -23.03 -8.66 -13.76
CA VAL A 233 -24.38 -8.92 -13.26
C VAL A 233 -24.69 -7.96 -12.11
N ARG A 234 -25.70 -7.10 -12.30
CA ARG A 234 -26.26 -6.25 -11.24
C ARG A 234 -27.53 -6.90 -10.70
N THR A 235 -27.63 -7.01 -9.39
CA THR A 235 -28.76 -7.67 -8.70
C THR A 235 -29.36 -6.80 -7.62
N ASP A 236 -30.61 -7.05 -7.22
CA ASP A 236 -31.15 -6.47 -5.99
C ASP A 236 -30.59 -7.19 -4.73
N SER A 237 -31.13 -6.86 -3.55
CA SER A 237 -30.70 -7.47 -2.29
C SER A 237 -31.08 -8.96 -2.14
N LEU A 238 -32.02 -9.44 -2.96
CA LEU A 238 -32.49 -10.83 -2.99
C LEU A 238 -31.75 -11.66 -4.04
N GLY A 239 -30.84 -11.05 -4.81
CA GLY A 239 -30.14 -11.70 -5.90
C GLY A 239 -30.95 -11.74 -7.19
N ASP A 240 -32.03 -10.98 -7.31
CA ASP A 240 -32.78 -10.94 -8.57
C ASP A 240 -32.10 -9.96 -9.53
N THR A 241 -31.92 -10.37 -10.79
CA THR A 241 -31.17 -9.59 -11.79
C THR A 241 -31.90 -8.28 -12.11
N LEU A 242 -31.18 -7.16 -11.97
CA LEU A 242 -31.63 -5.84 -12.40
C LEU A 242 -31.18 -5.57 -13.84
N TRP A 243 -29.92 -5.86 -14.15
CA TRP A 243 -29.38 -5.80 -15.52
C TRP A 243 -28.09 -6.61 -15.62
N THR A 244 -27.74 -6.96 -16.86
CA THR A 244 -26.45 -7.54 -17.22
C THR A 244 -25.81 -6.73 -18.34
N LYS A 245 -24.48 -6.72 -18.40
CA LYS A 245 -23.70 -6.04 -19.45
C LYS A 245 -22.50 -6.90 -19.82
N THR A 246 -22.08 -6.80 -21.08
CA THR A 246 -20.80 -7.32 -21.56
C THR A 246 -19.88 -6.19 -22.01
N TYR A 247 -18.58 -6.37 -21.84
CA TYR A 247 -17.55 -5.47 -22.37
C TYR A 247 -16.42 -6.31 -22.95
N GLY A 248 -15.84 -5.84 -24.05
CA GLY A 248 -14.78 -6.57 -24.72
C GLY A 248 -14.72 -6.27 -26.21
N GLY A 249 -13.83 -6.98 -26.87
CA GLY A 249 -13.62 -7.00 -28.32
C GLY A 249 -14.06 -8.31 -28.93
N ILE A 250 -13.27 -8.80 -29.89
CA ILE A 250 -13.53 -10.07 -30.59
C ILE A 250 -12.67 -11.22 -30.06
N ASN A 251 -11.78 -10.93 -29.12
CA ASN A 251 -10.91 -11.91 -28.45
C ASN A 251 -11.27 -11.95 -26.96
N ASP A 252 -10.47 -12.64 -26.15
CA ASP A 252 -10.76 -12.79 -24.73
C ASP A 252 -10.61 -11.48 -23.93
N ASP A 253 -11.63 -11.19 -23.13
CA ASP A 253 -11.69 -10.11 -22.16
C ASP A 253 -12.26 -10.65 -20.85
N VAL A 254 -11.55 -10.48 -19.74
CA VAL A 254 -11.96 -11.07 -18.45
C VAL A 254 -11.82 -10.07 -17.31
N ALA A 255 -12.90 -9.92 -16.55
CA ALA A 255 -12.87 -9.14 -15.32
C ALA A 255 -12.29 -9.97 -14.18
N THR A 256 -11.38 -9.38 -13.40
CA THR A 256 -10.83 -10.00 -12.19
C THR A 256 -11.20 -9.24 -10.93
N SER A 257 -11.55 -7.96 -11.02
CA SER A 257 -11.94 -7.17 -9.86
C SER A 257 -12.91 -6.04 -10.17
N VAL A 258 -13.75 -5.68 -9.18
CA VAL A 258 -14.69 -4.56 -9.26
C VAL A 258 -14.66 -3.71 -7.98
N ALA A 259 -14.70 -2.39 -8.15
CA ALA A 259 -14.93 -1.47 -7.06
C ALA A 259 -16.06 -0.49 -7.38
N ARG A 260 -16.94 -0.25 -6.40
CA ARG A 260 -17.88 0.86 -6.47
C ARG A 260 -17.12 2.17 -6.32
N THR A 261 -17.43 3.12 -7.19
CA THR A 261 -16.79 4.43 -7.20
C THR A 261 -17.59 5.47 -6.42
N THR A 262 -16.90 6.49 -5.90
CA THR A 262 -17.52 7.58 -5.11
C THR A 262 -18.59 8.38 -5.85
N ASP A 263 -18.57 8.37 -7.19
CA ASP A 263 -19.59 8.98 -8.04
C ASP A 263 -20.86 8.13 -8.22
N GLY A 264 -20.88 6.91 -7.68
CA GLY A 264 -22.02 5.99 -7.72
C GLY A 264 -21.94 4.93 -8.83
N GLY A 265 -20.99 5.04 -9.77
CA GLY A 265 -20.73 4.01 -10.78
C GLY A 265 -19.75 2.94 -10.32
N PHE A 266 -19.17 2.23 -11.29
CA PHE A 266 -18.24 1.12 -11.05
C PHE A 266 -16.94 1.31 -11.82
N VAL A 267 -15.85 0.79 -11.27
CA VAL A 267 -14.60 0.56 -11.99
C VAL A 267 -14.33 -0.94 -11.98
N ILE A 268 -14.04 -1.48 -13.14
CA ILE A 268 -13.78 -2.90 -13.37
C ILE A 268 -12.34 -3.01 -13.87
N GLY A 269 -11.57 -3.90 -13.25
CA GLY A 269 -10.22 -4.24 -13.65
C GLY A 269 -10.18 -5.68 -14.14
N GLY A 270 -9.38 -5.92 -15.16
CA GLY A 270 -9.27 -7.20 -15.84
C GLY A 270 -8.14 -7.17 -16.87
N TRP A 271 -8.19 -8.10 -17.81
CA TRP A 271 -7.25 -8.15 -18.92
C TRP A 271 -7.99 -8.35 -20.24
N THR A 272 -7.32 -8.02 -21.33
CA THR A 272 -7.84 -8.08 -22.70
C THR A 272 -6.78 -8.61 -23.66
N GLU A 273 -7.21 -9.40 -24.64
CA GLU A 273 -6.41 -9.83 -25.79
C GLU A 273 -6.67 -8.98 -27.05
N ASN A 274 -7.50 -7.95 -26.93
CA ASN A 274 -7.94 -7.16 -28.07
C ASN A 274 -7.41 -5.73 -28.03
N PHE A 275 -7.21 -5.16 -26.84
CA PHE A 275 -6.86 -3.75 -26.68
C PHE A 275 -5.52 -3.57 -25.97
N GLY A 276 -4.44 -3.31 -26.71
CA GLY A 276 -3.16 -2.99 -26.08
C GLY A 276 -1.96 -3.16 -27.00
N SER A 277 -0.77 -3.26 -26.39
CA SER A 277 0.50 -3.34 -27.11
C SER A 277 1.13 -4.73 -27.06
N GLY A 278 0.64 -5.60 -26.17
CA GLY A 278 1.04 -7.00 -26.04
C GLY A 278 -0.05 -7.95 -26.56
N MET A 279 0.11 -9.25 -26.25
CA MET A 279 -0.96 -10.23 -26.50
C MET A 279 -2.03 -10.14 -25.42
N ILE A 280 -1.65 -9.85 -24.17
CA ILE A 280 -2.55 -9.64 -23.05
C ILE A 280 -2.17 -8.34 -22.37
N ASP A 281 -3.11 -7.42 -22.20
CA ASP A 281 -2.89 -6.14 -21.52
C ASP A 281 -3.88 -5.94 -20.37
N VAL A 282 -3.50 -5.15 -19.37
CA VAL A 282 -4.41 -4.74 -18.29
C VAL A 282 -5.51 -3.87 -18.88
N TYR A 283 -6.76 -4.20 -18.61
CA TYR A 283 -7.94 -3.50 -19.10
C TYR A 283 -8.79 -2.96 -17.95
N LEU A 284 -9.04 -1.65 -17.97
CA LEU A 284 -9.95 -0.98 -17.04
C LEU A 284 -11.17 -0.45 -17.77
N VAL A 285 -12.34 -0.71 -17.19
CA VAL A 285 -13.62 -0.16 -17.64
C VAL A 285 -14.23 0.66 -16.50
N LYS A 286 -14.45 1.95 -16.72
CA LYS A 286 -15.29 2.78 -15.84
C LYS A 286 -16.69 2.85 -16.43
N SER A 287 -17.69 2.56 -15.60
CA SER A 287 -19.10 2.72 -15.93
C SER A 287 -19.81 3.64 -14.94
N ASP A 288 -20.99 4.09 -15.34
CA ASP A 288 -21.95 4.73 -14.44
C ASP A 288 -22.71 3.68 -13.59
N SER A 289 -23.73 4.11 -12.85
CA SER A 289 -24.54 3.19 -12.01
C SER A 289 -25.45 2.25 -12.80
N LEU A 290 -25.69 2.52 -14.09
CA LEU A 290 -26.51 1.72 -14.99
C LEU A 290 -25.67 0.74 -15.83
N GLY A 291 -24.35 0.78 -15.67
CA GLY A 291 -23.43 -0.04 -16.46
C GLY A 291 -23.24 0.51 -17.87
N ASP A 292 -23.40 1.81 -18.10
CA ASP A 292 -23.01 2.44 -19.35
C ASP A 292 -21.55 2.91 -19.24
N THR A 293 -20.74 2.59 -20.26
CA THR A 293 -19.30 2.90 -20.27
C THR A 293 -19.07 4.41 -20.30
N LEU A 294 -18.28 4.90 -19.35
CA LEU A 294 -17.80 6.28 -19.32
C LEU A 294 -16.43 6.40 -20.00
N TRP A 295 -15.53 5.48 -19.71
CA TRP A 295 -14.23 5.36 -20.38
C TRP A 295 -13.64 3.97 -20.19
N THR A 296 -12.73 3.63 -21.07
CA THR A 296 -11.88 2.44 -20.95
C THR A 296 -10.41 2.83 -21.07
N LYS A 297 -9.51 2.07 -20.43
CA LYS A 297 -8.07 2.29 -20.47
C LYS A 297 -7.34 0.95 -20.52
N THR A 298 -6.19 0.95 -21.19
CA THR A 298 -5.31 -0.21 -21.29
C THR A 298 -3.92 0.14 -20.80
N TYR A 299 -3.25 -0.81 -20.15
CA TYR A 299 -1.91 -0.64 -19.59
C TYR A 299 -1.10 -1.92 -19.80
N GLY A 300 0.15 -1.75 -20.20
CA GLY A 300 1.04 -2.86 -20.49
C GLY A 300 2.18 -2.43 -21.41
N GLY A 301 3.00 -3.39 -21.79
CA GLY A 301 4.11 -3.24 -22.72
C GLY A 301 3.95 -4.14 -23.94
N THR A 302 5.04 -4.73 -24.39
CA THR A 302 5.05 -5.58 -25.61
C THR A 302 4.79 -7.05 -25.33
N SER A 303 4.72 -7.44 -24.06
CA SER A 303 4.49 -8.81 -23.57
C SER A 303 3.20 -8.84 -22.74
N ASP A 304 2.92 -9.96 -22.08
CA ASP A 304 1.69 -10.13 -21.32
C ASP A 304 1.69 -9.35 -20.00
N ASP A 305 0.60 -8.64 -19.75
CA ASP A 305 0.37 -7.79 -18.59
C ASP A 305 -1.04 -8.06 -18.04
N TRP A 306 -1.11 -8.65 -16.85
CA TRP A 306 -2.36 -9.13 -16.25
C TRP A 306 -2.78 -8.23 -15.09
N CYS A 307 -4.08 -7.99 -14.94
CA CYS A 307 -4.68 -7.42 -13.72
C CYS A 307 -5.38 -8.51 -12.93
N THR A 308 -5.14 -8.53 -11.62
CA THR A 308 -5.76 -9.47 -10.69
C THR A 308 -6.60 -8.76 -9.63
N SER A 309 -6.26 -7.52 -9.26
CA SER A 309 -7.00 -6.77 -8.26
C SER A 309 -6.91 -5.27 -8.46
N LEU A 310 -8.00 -4.58 -8.12
CA LEU A 310 -8.14 -3.13 -8.23
C LEU A 310 -8.84 -2.54 -6.99
N ALA A 311 -8.46 -1.33 -6.60
CA ALA A 311 -9.19 -0.55 -5.60
C ALA A 311 -9.24 0.94 -5.96
N GLN A 312 -10.36 1.60 -5.65
CA GLN A 312 -10.43 3.07 -5.66
C GLN A 312 -9.68 3.63 -4.44
N THR A 313 -8.83 4.62 -4.67
CA THR A 313 -8.08 5.31 -3.62
C THR A 313 -8.87 6.49 -3.05
N ASN A 314 -8.46 6.97 -1.86
CA ASN A 314 -9.13 8.06 -1.14
C ASN A 314 -9.19 9.38 -1.91
N ASP A 315 -8.24 9.62 -2.81
CA ASP A 315 -8.21 10.77 -3.72
C ASP A 315 -9.00 10.53 -5.04
N ARG A 316 -9.80 9.46 -5.08
CA ARG A 316 -10.67 9.03 -6.19
C ARG A 316 -9.96 8.46 -7.42
N GLY A 317 -8.64 8.36 -7.40
CA GLY A 317 -7.90 7.58 -8.38
C GLY A 317 -8.03 6.07 -8.16
N TYR A 318 -7.21 5.29 -8.86
CA TYR A 318 -7.22 3.82 -8.72
C TYR A 318 -5.81 3.28 -8.47
N ILE A 319 -5.73 2.19 -7.73
CA ILE A 319 -4.55 1.35 -7.56
C ILE A 319 -4.88 -0.03 -8.10
N ILE A 320 -4.00 -0.56 -8.95
CA ILE A 320 -4.18 -1.82 -9.66
C ILE A 320 -2.94 -2.66 -9.45
N THR A 321 -3.12 -3.96 -9.21
CA THR A 321 -2.02 -4.92 -9.17
C THR A 321 -2.26 -6.09 -10.10
N GLY A 322 -1.17 -6.76 -10.47
CA GLY A 322 -1.19 -8.06 -11.12
C GLY A 322 0.23 -8.53 -11.39
N ARG A 323 0.48 -9.00 -12.61
CA ARG A 323 1.80 -9.45 -13.06
C ARG A 323 2.13 -8.91 -14.44
N THR A 324 3.41 -8.68 -14.71
CA THR A 324 3.92 -8.19 -15.99
C THR A 324 5.07 -9.05 -16.46
N TYR A 325 5.07 -9.42 -17.74
CA TYR A 325 6.24 -9.95 -18.47
C TYR A 325 6.91 -8.86 -19.34
N SER A 326 6.37 -7.64 -19.31
CA SER A 326 6.84 -6.50 -20.10
C SER A 326 7.88 -5.67 -19.35
N PHE A 327 7.82 -5.64 -18.03
CA PHE A 327 8.64 -4.79 -17.17
C PHE A 327 9.23 -5.59 -16.01
N GLY A 328 10.35 -5.11 -15.45
CA GLY A 328 11.01 -5.77 -14.33
C GLY A 328 12.20 -6.62 -14.77
N SER A 329 12.51 -7.67 -14.02
CA SER A 329 13.73 -8.45 -14.13
C SER A 329 13.43 -9.96 -14.17
N GLY A 330 13.79 -10.61 -15.27
CA GLY A 330 13.70 -12.07 -15.38
C GLY A 330 12.31 -12.54 -15.80
N GLY A 331 11.61 -13.21 -14.89
CA GLY A 331 10.29 -13.81 -15.11
C GLY A 331 9.16 -12.76 -15.12
N SER A 332 7.97 -13.13 -14.67
CA SER A 332 6.95 -12.14 -14.36
C SER A 332 7.27 -11.38 -13.07
N ASP A 333 6.95 -10.09 -13.01
CA ASP A 333 7.06 -9.29 -11.79
C ASP A 333 5.69 -8.77 -11.33
N VAL A 334 5.56 -8.48 -10.04
CA VAL A 334 4.35 -7.84 -9.48
C VAL A 334 4.21 -6.47 -10.11
N TYR A 335 3.14 -6.23 -10.88
CA TYR A 335 2.92 -4.95 -11.54
C TYR A 335 1.94 -4.09 -10.76
N LEU A 336 2.38 -2.93 -10.26
CA LEU A 336 1.55 -1.98 -9.52
C LEU A 336 1.36 -0.70 -10.33
N ILE A 337 0.12 -0.36 -10.67
CA ILE A 337 -0.25 0.81 -11.46
C ILE A 337 -1.09 1.76 -10.60
N ARG A 338 -0.69 3.03 -10.55
CA ARG A 338 -1.46 4.11 -9.92
C ARG A 338 -1.96 5.07 -10.98
N THR A 339 -3.26 5.39 -10.94
CA THR A 339 -3.92 6.28 -11.91
C THR A 339 -4.71 7.40 -11.25
N ASP A 340 -4.96 8.49 -11.94
CA ASP A 340 -5.91 9.48 -11.45
C ASP A 340 -7.38 9.01 -11.59
N SER A 341 -8.35 9.86 -11.26
CA SER A 341 -9.77 9.50 -11.34
C SER A 341 -10.30 9.30 -12.77
N LEU A 342 -9.56 9.75 -13.78
CA LEU A 342 -9.86 9.59 -15.20
C LEU A 342 -9.14 8.37 -15.80
N GLY A 343 -8.40 7.61 -14.98
CA GLY A 343 -7.62 6.47 -15.41
C GLY A 343 -6.31 6.85 -16.10
N ASP A 344 -5.86 8.10 -16.02
CA ASP A 344 -4.55 8.47 -16.55
C ASP A 344 -3.44 8.04 -15.58
N THR A 345 -2.39 7.38 -16.10
CA THR A 345 -1.29 6.84 -15.29
C THR A 345 -0.53 7.95 -14.57
N LEU A 346 -0.43 7.84 -13.25
CA LEU A 346 0.43 8.70 -12.42
C LEU A 346 1.82 8.11 -12.27
N TRP A 347 1.90 6.81 -12.01
CA TRP A 347 3.14 6.04 -11.95
C TRP A 347 2.86 4.54 -12.04
N THR A 348 3.89 3.78 -12.39
CA THR A 348 3.92 2.32 -12.32
C THR A 348 5.16 1.86 -11.56
N LYS A 349 5.08 0.68 -10.95
CA LYS A 349 6.17 0.03 -10.19
C LYS A 349 6.14 -1.48 -10.44
N THR A 350 7.31 -2.10 -10.37
CA THR A 350 7.47 -3.55 -10.38
C THR A 350 8.15 -4.01 -9.10
N TYR A 351 7.78 -5.17 -8.59
CA TYR A 351 8.41 -5.82 -7.43
C TYR A 351 8.60 -7.30 -7.72
N GLY A 352 9.76 -7.83 -7.34
CA GLY A 352 10.19 -9.17 -7.70
C GLY A 352 11.69 -9.24 -7.89
N GLY A 353 12.18 -10.36 -8.40
CA GLY A 353 13.60 -10.70 -8.48
C GLY A 353 14.04 -11.11 -9.88
N GLY A 354 14.39 -12.38 -10.07
CA GLY A 354 14.87 -12.91 -11.35
C GLY A 354 14.04 -14.08 -11.86
N SER A 355 12.98 -14.44 -11.14
CA SER A 355 12.04 -15.52 -11.39
C SER A 355 10.61 -14.97 -11.29
N ASP A 356 9.60 -15.82 -11.33
CA ASP A 356 8.21 -15.36 -11.38
C ASP A 356 7.73 -14.84 -10.01
N ASP A 357 7.16 -13.64 -10.01
CA ASP A 357 6.63 -12.91 -8.87
C ASP A 357 5.28 -12.28 -9.27
N ASN A 358 4.18 -12.65 -8.61
CA ASN A 358 2.83 -12.29 -9.06
C ASN A 358 2.00 -11.64 -7.97
N GLY A 359 1.38 -10.49 -8.24
CA GLY A 359 0.43 -9.85 -7.33
C GLY A 359 -0.98 -10.37 -7.55
N TYR A 360 -1.74 -10.65 -6.49
CA TYR A 360 -3.13 -11.11 -6.57
C TYR A 360 -4.14 -10.19 -5.88
N SER A 361 -3.71 -9.40 -4.89
CA SER A 361 -4.62 -8.52 -4.14
C SER A 361 -3.93 -7.23 -3.74
N VAL A 362 -4.59 -6.08 -3.94
CA VAL A 362 -4.11 -4.77 -3.48
C VAL A 362 -5.17 -4.01 -2.70
N LYS A 363 -4.76 -3.34 -1.62
CA LYS A 363 -5.60 -2.41 -0.84
C LYS A 363 -4.82 -1.15 -0.46
N GLN A 364 -5.49 0.00 -0.44
CA GLN A 364 -4.93 1.20 0.17
C GLN A 364 -4.96 1.06 1.70
N THR A 365 -3.83 1.33 2.35
CA THR A 365 -3.70 1.27 3.82
C THR A 365 -4.11 2.59 4.48
N LEU A 366 -4.46 2.52 5.77
CA LEU A 366 -4.92 3.68 6.55
C LEU A 366 -3.91 4.84 6.63
N ASP A 367 -2.62 4.53 6.48
CA ASP A 367 -1.55 5.53 6.46
C ASP A 367 -1.40 6.22 5.09
N GLY A 368 -2.13 5.77 4.05
CA GLY A 368 -2.12 6.30 2.69
C GLY A 368 -1.19 5.57 1.71
N GLY A 369 -0.48 4.53 2.16
CA GLY A 369 0.28 3.62 1.30
C GLY A 369 -0.57 2.49 0.72
N TYR A 370 0.07 1.42 0.25
CA TYR A 370 -0.62 0.25 -0.30
C TYR A 370 -0.03 -1.06 0.23
N ILE A 371 -0.89 -2.04 0.47
CA ILE A 371 -0.50 -3.41 0.78
C ILE A 371 -0.89 -4.32 -0.39
N ILE A 372 0.05 -5.15 -0.81
CA ILE A 372 -0.11 -6.12 -1.89
C ILE A 372 0.17 -7.52 -1.35
N GLY A 373 -0.73 -8.45 -1.62
CA GLY A 373 -0.54 -9.88 -1.40
C GLY A 373 -0.34 -10.59 -2.74
N GLY A 374 0.59 -11.52 -2.78
CA GLY A 374 1.01 -12.21 -3.98
C GLY A 374 1.81 -13.48 -3.69
N GLU A 375 2.61 -13.89 -4.66
CA GLU A 375 3.58 -14.97 -4.56
C GLU A 375 4.93 -14.54 -5.15
N THR A 376 5.99 -15.23 -4.72
CA THR A 376 7.35 -15.03 -5.21
C THR A 376 8.05 -16.36 -5.40
N GLN A 377 8.66 -16.59 -6.55
CA GLN A 377 9.64 -17.66 -6.76
C GLN A 377 11.08 -17.12 -6.64
N SER A 378 11.24 -15.81 -6.63
CA SER A 378 12.54 -15.15 -6.47
C SER A 378 13.08 -15.19 -5.04
N PHE A 379 12.20 -15.24 -4.05
CA PHE A 379 12.56 -15.19 -2.63
C PHE A 379 11.89 -16.34 -1.85
N GLY A 380 12.47 -16.67 -0.69
CA GLY A 380 11.92 -17.71 0.19
C GLY A 380 12.59 -19.07 0.02
N ALA A 381 11.85 -20.13 0.31
CA ALA A 381 12.36 -21.49 0.38
C ALA A 381 11.53 -22.44 -0.49
N GLY A 382 12.19 -23.09 -1.45
CA GLY A 382 11.55 -24.09 -2.28
C GLY A 382 10.88 -23.49 -3.52
N GLY A 383 9.56 -23.64 -3.63
CA GLY A 383 8.77 -23.24 -4.80
C GLY A 383 8.37 -21.76 -4.74
N TYR A 384 7.07 -21.49 -4.94
CA TYR A 384 6.51 -20.18 -4.66
C TYR A 384 6.37 -19.97 -3.15
N ASP A 385 6.60 -18.76 -2.65
CA ASP A 385 6.30 -18.34 -1.29
C ASP A 385 5.26 -17.20 -1.31
N VAL A 386 4.45 -17.07 -0.25
CA VAL A 386 3.52 -15.94 -0.09
C VAL A 386 4.33 -14.64 -0.06
N TYR A 387 4.03 -13.69 -0.95
CA TYR A 387 4.74 -12.41 -1.02
C TYR A 387 3.85 -11.27 -0.52
N LEU A 388 4.29 -10.56 0.52
CA LEU A 388 3.58 -9.42 1.11
C LEU A 388 4.42 -8.16 0.97
N ILE A 389 3.92 -7.21 0.18
CA ILE A 389 4.60 -5.95 -0.14
C ILE A 389 3.81 -4.80 0.47
N LYS A 390 4.44 -4.03 1.35
CA LYS A 390 3.91 -2.77 1.87
C LYS A 390 4.70 -1.60 1.27
N THR A 391 3.98 -0.70 0.62
CA THR A 391 4.54 0.49 -0.03
C THR A 391 4.06 1.78 0.64
N ASP A 392 4.78 2.86 0.35
CA ASP A 392 4.29 4.21 0.59
C ASP A 392 3.27 4.66 -0.48
N GLY A 393 2.68 5.85 -0.32
CA GLY A 393 1.71 6.40 -1.28
C GLY A 393 2.27 6.68 -2.69
N ALA A 394 3.61 6.65 -2.85
CA ALA A 394 4.31 6.81 -4.12
C ALA A 394 4.81 5.47 -4.69
N GLY A 395 4.42 4.34 -4.09
CA GLY A 395 4.80 3.01 -4.54
C GLY A 395 6.24 2.63 -4.22
N ASN A 396 6.89 3.27 -3.24
CA ASN A 396 8.20 2.80 -2.78
C ASN A 396 7.98 1.74 -1.69
N SER A 397 8.48 0.53 -1.90
CA SER A 397 8.59 -0.53 -0.88
C SER A 397 9.95 -0.44 -0.17
N GLY A 398 10.29 -1.43 0.65
CA GLY A 398 11.59 -1.53 1.32
C GLY A 398 12.80 -1.39 0.36
N ILE A 399 14.01 -1.33 0.92
CA ILE A 399 15.22 -1.08 0.13
C ILE A 399 15.47 -2.28 -0.79
N GLU A 400 15.46 -2.04 -2.09
CA GLU A 400 15.97 -2.93 -3.13
C GLU A 400 17.35 -3.46 -2.71
N GLU A 401 17.43 -4.75 -2.36
CA GLU A 401 18.69 -5.39 -2.00
C GLU A 401 19.54 -5.42 -3.28
N ARG A 402 20.51 -4.49 -3.41
CA ARG A 402 21.36 -4.44 -4.61
C ARG A 402 22.04 -5.80 -4.79
N GLN A 403 21.71 -6.48 -5.89
CA GLN A 403 22.31 -7.76 -6.31
C GLN A 403 23.84 -7.71 -6.53
N ASP A 404 24.48 -6.54 -6.38
CA ASP A 404 25.93 -6.35 -6.57
C ASP A 404 26.79 -6.85 -5.38
N LEU A 405 26.28 -7.73 -4.51
CA LEU A 405 27.11 -8.33 -3.48
C LEU A 405 28.05 -9.37 -4.12
N ARG A 406 29.27 -8.93 -4.43
CA ARG A 406 30.40 -9.78 -4.84
C ARG A 406 30.78 -10.89 -3.83
N TYR A 407 30.07 -11.00 -2.71
CA TYR A 407 30.41 -11.85 -1.57
C TYR A 407 29.16 -12.49 -0.97
N LYS A 408 29.25 -13.79 -0.65
CA LYS A 408 28.19 -14.53 0.03
C LYS A 408 27.98 -14.02 1.45
N THR A 409 26.72 -13.91 1.88
CA THR A 409 26.29 -13.49 3.23
C THR A 409 26.82 -14.37 4.36
N GLU A 410 27.27 -15.59 4.05
CA GLU A 410 27.85 -16.56 5.00
C GLU A 410 29.10 -16.04 5.73
N ASP A 411 29.83 -15.09 5.13
CA ASP A 411 31.05 -14.51 5.69
C ASP A 411 30.77 -13.27 6.57
N LEU A 412 29.53 -12.81 6.70
CA LEU A 412 29.20 -11.55 7.38
C LEU A 412 28.02 -11.70 8.34
N ARG A 413 28.28 -11.55 9.64
CA ARG A 413 27.28 -11.52 10.72
C ARG A 413 27.08 -10.11 11.22
N LEU A 414 25.84 -9.64 11.17
CA LEU A 414 25.41 -8.34 11.66
C LEU A 414 24.52 -8.54 12.89
N TYR A 415 24.90 -7.97 14.03
CA TYR A 415 24.07 -7.94 15.23
C TYR A 415 23.65 -6.50 15.52
N ILE A 416 22.34 -6.25 15.59
CA ILE A 416 21.78 -4.93 15.89
C ILE A 416 20.88 -5.10 17.11
N TYR A 417 21.16 -4.39 18.20
CA TYR A 417 20.33 -4.46 19.40
C TYR A 417 20.32 -3.13 20.18
N PRO A 418 19.14 -2.61 20.55
CA PRO A 418 17.81 -3.09 20.13
C PRO A 418 17.57 -2.87 18.62
N ASN A 419 16.77 -3.72 17.98
CA ASN A 419 16.22 -3.52 16.64
C ASN A 419 14.77 -4.08 16.62
N PRO A 420 13.73 -3.25 16.41
CA PRO A 420 13.76 -1.81 16.15
C PRO A 420 14.23 -0.96 17.35
N PHE A 421 14.60 0.30 17.10
CA PHE A 421 15.08 1.24 18.12
C PHE A 421 14.63 2.68 17.82
N THR A 422 14.51 3.53 18.85
CA THR A 422 14.01 4.92 18.72
C THR A 422 15.08 6.00 18.87
N ALA A 423 16.12 5.73 19.68
CA ALA A 423 17.14 6.72 20.05
C ALA A 423 18.57 6.21 19.93
N ASN A 424 18.83 4.96 20.34
CA ASN A 424 20.16 4.35 20.23
C ASN A 424 20.07 2.86 19.85
N THR A 425 21.12 2.38 19.19
CA THR A 425 21.34 0.94 18.97
C THR A 425 22.83 0.65 18.90
N VAL A 426 23.18 -0.59 19.23
CA VAL A 426 24.53 -1.11 19.06
C VAL A 426 24.55 -1.97 17.80
N ILE A 427 25.38 -1.57 16.84
CA ILE A 427 25.63 -2.31 15.60
C ILE A 427 26.98 -3.00 15.75
N ARG A 428 26.98 -4.34 15.74
CA ARG A 428 28.19 -5.16 15.71
C ARG A 428 28.28 -5.89 14.38
N LEU A 429 29.40 -5.71 13.71
CA LEU A 429 29.74 -6.42 12.49
C LEU A 429 30.85 -7.43 12.77
N GLN A 430 30.61 -8.68 12.41
CA GLN A 430 31.59 -9.76 12.49
C GLN A 430 31.73 -10.40 11.11
N VAL A 431 32.95 -10.47 10.59
CA VAL A 431 33.21 -11.16 9.33
C VAL A 431 33.91 -12.49 9.61
N SER A 432 33.28 -13.61 9.27
CA SER A 432 33.81 -14.96 9.42
C SER A 432 34.50 -15.39 8.14
N GLY A 433 35.84 -15.33 8.09
CA GLY A 433 36.56 -15.78 6.88
C GLY A 433 38.00 -15.31 6.72
N ALA A 434 38.84 -15.44 7.76
CA ALA A 434 40.28 -15.15 7.61
C ALA A 434 41.19 -16.10 8.40
N ARG A 435 40.95 -17.41 8.33
CA ARG A 435 42.06 -18.37 8.52
C ARG A 435 42.67 -18.65 7.14
N GLY A 436 43.65 -17.84 6.74
CA GLY A 436 44.57 -18.19 5.64
C GLY A 436 44.65 -17.28 4.42
N LYS A 437 43.84 -16.21 4.29
CA LYS A 437 43.97 -15.21 3.20
C LYS A 437 44.01 -13.78 3.77
N THR A 438 45.14 -13.41 4.37
CA THR A 438 45.28 -12.16 5.17
C THR A 438 45.51 -10.88 4.37
N ASN A 439 45.49 -10.88 3.03
CA ASN A 439 45.93 -9.69 2.26
C ASN A 439 44.90 -9.02 1.33
N ILE A 440 43.69 -9.56 1.13
CA ILE A 440 42.70 -8.94 0.22
C ILE A 440 41.59 -8.19 0.98
N TYR A 441 41.36 -8.54 2.23
CA TYR A 441 40.24 -8.01 3.02
C TYR A 441 40.52 -6.63 3.67
N ASN A 442 41.77 -6.22 3.81
CA ASN A 442 42.14 -5.06 4.63
C ASN A 442 42.01 -3.67 3.97
N GLN A 443 41.46 -3.55 2.75
CA GLN A 443 41.51 -2.27 2.01
C GLN A 443 40.17 -1.73 1.50
N THR A 444 39.06 -2.47 1.63
CA THR A 444 37.77 -1.97 1.16
C THR A 444 36.90 -1.56 2.36
N PRO A 445 36.56 -0.27 2.51
CA PRO A 445 35.67 0.17 3.58
C PRO A 445 34.28 -0.43 3.40
N ILE A 446 33.69 -0.95 4.48
CA ILE A 446 32.30 -1.43 4.47
C ILE A 446 31.41 -0.24 4.80
N THR A 447 30.48 0.09 3.90
CA THR A 447 29.49 1.13 4.16
C THR A 447 28.17 0.50 4.58
N LEU A 448 27.75 0.74 5.82
CA LEU A 448 26.41 0.39 6.29
C LEU A 448 25.45 1.53 5.98
N TYR A 449 24.33 1.18 5.34
CA TYR A 449 23.22 2.09 5.06
C TYR A 449 22.10 1.83 6.07
N ILE A 450 21.91 2.75 7.00
CA ILE A 450 20.89 2.64 8.05
C ILE A 450 19.65 3.39 7.57
N HIS A 451 18.54 2.67 7.48
CA HIS A 451 17.24 3.23 7.13
C HIS A 451 16.30 3.15 8.33
N ASP A 452 15.34 4.06 8.41
CA ASP A 452 14.27 3.95 9.40
C ASP A 452 13.21 2.95 8.91
N VAL A 453 12.22 2.66 9.76
CA VAL A 453 11.11 1.73 9.45
C VAL A 453 10.28 2.14 8.23
N SER A 454 10.52 3.32 7.66
CA SER A 454 9.88 3.79 6.43
C SER A 454 10.75 3.65 5.18
N GLY A 455 11.87 2.94 5.27
CA GLY A 455 12.81 2.77 4.17
C GLY A 455 13.60 4.05 3.83
N ARG A 456 13.46 5.13 4.61
CA ARG A 456 14.23 6.35 4.40
C ARG A 456 15.64 6.18 4.97
N LEU A 457 16.66 6.48 4.16
CA LEU A 457 18.05 6.47 4.61
C LEU A 457 18.28 7.53 5.69
N VAL A 458 18.65 7.10 6.90
CA VAL A 458 18.90 7.95 8.07
C VAL A 458 20.38 8.23 8.25
N LYS A 459 21.25 7.24 7.94
CA LYS A 459 22.69 7.38 8.14
C LYS A 459 23.49 6.44 7.24
N ARG A 460 24.71 6.85 6.90
CA ARG A 460 25.76 5.99 6.36
C ARG A 460 26.87 5.86 7.41
N LEU A 461 27.30 4.64 7.71
CA LEU A 461 28.47 4.38 8.55
C LEU A 461 29.54 3.70 7.69
N SER A 462 30.69 4.36 7.53
CA SER A 462 31.88 3.72 6.96
C SER A 462 32.63 3.00 8.07
N ILE A 463 32.91 1.72 7.87
CA ILE A 463 33.70 0.89 8.76
C ILE A 463 35.02 0.59 8.06
N ASP A 464 36.09 1.19 8.58
CA ASP A 464 37.44 1.02 8.06
C ASP A 464 38.14 -0.14 8.79
N GLY A 465 38.53 -1.18 8.04
CA GLY A 465 39.34 -2.30 8.55
C GLY A 465 38.55 -3.44 9.21
N LEU A 466 38.95 -4.68 8.92
CA LEU A 466 38.27 -5.91 9.35
C LEU A 466 38.81 -6.48 10.67
N ARG A 467 38.62 -5.73 11.74
CA ARG A 467 38.56 -6.29 13.10
C ARG A 467 37.16 -6.05 13.65
N LEU A 468 36.69 -6.93 14.54
CA LEU A 468 35.42 -6.78 15.27
C LEU A 468 35.15 -5.31 15.58
N THR A 469 34.27 -4.68 14.80
CA THR A 469 33.95 -3.26 14.91
C THR A 469 32.56 -3.16 15.50
N SER A 470 32.47 -2.48 16.64
CA SER A 470 31.19 -2.05 17.21
C SER A 470 31.03 -0.56 16.92
N ALA A 471 29.93 -0.21 16.28
CA ALA A 471 29.48 1.17 16.15
C ALA A 471 28.27 1.39 17.06
N ILE A 472 28.28 2.48 17.83
CA ILE A 472 27.11 2.96 18.55
C ILE A 472 26.42 3.96 17.63
N TRP A 473 25.17 3.69 17.28
CA TRP A 473 24.30 4.70 16.69
C TRP A 473 23.57 5.41 17.82
N ASP A 474 23.68 6.74 17.83
CA ASP A 474 22.94 7.63 18.72
C ASP A 474 22.34 8.76 17.86
N LYS A 475 21.01 8.85 17.86
CA LYS A 475 20.25 9.87 17.15
C LYS A 475 20.73 11.29 17.46
N ASP A 476 21.21 11.54 18.68
CA ASP A 476 21.60 12.86 19.16
C ASP A 476 23.08 13.21 18.90
N SER A 477 23.90 12.22 18.53
CA SER A 477 25.34 12.41 18.24
C SER A 477 25.64 13.22 16.97
N SER A 478 24.62 13.55 16.15
CA SER A 478 24.76 14.27 14.88
C SER A 478 23.98 15.59 14.80
N ASN A 479 23.68 16.22 15.93
CA ASN A 479 22.97 17.51 15.97
C ASN A 479 23.80 18.72 15.46
N PHE A 480 25.01 18.51 14.97
CA PHE A 480 25.85 19.57 14.39
C PHE A 480 25.66 19.66 12.87
N CYS A 481 25.11 20.78 12.41
CA CYS A 481 25.02 21.09 10.98
C CYS A 481 26.40 21.51 10.45
N GLU A 482 27.16 20.61 9.82
CA GLU A 482 28.49 20.94 9.24
C GLU A 482 28.44 22.08 8.22
N PHE A 483 27.30 22.29 7.54
CA PHE A 483 27.12 23.34 6.54
C PHE A 483 26.84 24.73 7.14
N CYS A 484 26.33 24.78 8.37
CA CYS A 484 25.84 26.02 8.98
C CYS A 484 26.43 26.32 10.38
N GLY A 485 27.10 25.36 11.02
CA GLY A 485 27.84 25.55 12.27
C GLY A 485 26.98 25.62 13.55
N TYR A 486 25.71 25.18 13.49
CA TYR A 486 24.76 25.28 14.62
C TYR A 486 24.31 23.93 15.17
N ASP A 487 23.98 23.93 16.47
CA ASP A 487 23.29 22.85 17.17
C ASP A 487 21.77 22.87 16.87
N LEU A 488 21.31 21.88 16.10
CA LEU A 488 19.92 21.77 15.67
C LEU A 488 18.95 21.37 16.79
N ALA A 489 19.44 20.85 17.93
CA ALA A 489 18.60 20.43 19.05
C ALA A 489 18.05 21.63 19.83
N GLN A 490 18.89 22.63 20.13
CA GLN A 490 18.50 23.86 20.81
C GLN A 490 17.43 24.63 20.01
N TYR A 491 17.59 24.62 18.70
CA TYR A 491 16.72 25.34 17.79
C TYR A 491 15.35 24.66 17.61
N ARG A 492 15.30 23.33 17.52
CA ARG A 492 14.04 22.56 17.54
C ARG A 492 13.25 22.80 18.82
N LYS A 493 13.92 22.83 19.97
CA LYS A 493 13.29 23.11 21.28
C LYS A 493 12.68 24.51 21.30
N SER A 494 13.39 25.50 20.76
CA SER A 494 12.92 26.89 20.67
C SER A 494 11.71 27.04 19.75
N ILE A 495 11.69 26.35 18.60
CA ILE A 495 10.51 26.32 17.71
C ILE A 495 9.32 25.67 18.41
N GLN A 496 9.51 24.51 19.05
CA GLN A 496 8.42 23.81 19.73
C GLN A 496 7.81 24.65 20.85
N GLN A 497 8.64 25.38 21.59
CA GLN A 497 8.19 26.32 22.62
C GLN A 497 7.45 27.52 22.01
N GLY A 498 7.90 28.03 20.87
CA GLY A 498 7.20 29.06 20.09
C GLY A 498 5.80 28.63 19.64
N ILE A 499 5.68 27.40 19.12
CA ILE A 499 4.41 26.82 18.67
C ILE A 499 3.45 26.59 19.85
N SER A 500 3.94 26.15 21.01
CA SER A 500 3.09 25.91 22.19
C SER A 500 2.50 27.19 22.78
N ASN A 501 3.10 28.34 22.50
CA ASN A 501 2.67 29.63 23.03
C ASN A 501 1.74 30.40 22.08
N ILE A 502 1.41 29.85 20.91
CA ILE A 502 0.46 30.48 19.98
C ILE A 502 -0.95 30.46 20.57
N SER A 503 -1.59 31.64 20.55
CA SER A 503 -2.96 31.85 20.98
C SER A 503 -3.91 32.11 19.81
N GLU A 504 -5.22 32.07 20.04
CA GLU A 504 -6.22 32.48 19.03
C GLU A 504 -6.03 33.94 18.59
N SER A 505 -5.53 34.82 19.46
CA SER A 505 -5.26 36.21 19.09
C SER A 505 -4.16 36.34 18.02
N ASP A 506 -3.22 35.39 18.00
CA ASP A 506 -2.13 35.36 17.04
C ASP A 506 -2.59 34.86 15.66
N ILE A 507 -3.67 34.08 15.62
CA ILE A 507 -4.35 33.69 14.38
C ILE A 507 -4.88 34.93 13.67
N GLU A 508 -5.58 35.82 14.38
CA GLU A 508 -6.12 37.04 13.78
C GLU A 508 -5.02 37.98 13.30
N LYS A 509 -3.94 38.13 14.07
CA LYS A 509 -2.75 38.89 13.64
C LYS A 509 -2.13 38.32 12.38
N ALA A 510 -1.92 37.01 12.32
CA ALA A 510 -1.33 36.33 11.16
C ALA A 510 -2.24 36.45 9.93
N TYR A 511 -3.55 36.23 10.11
CA TYR A 511 -4.55 36.29 9.05
C TYR A 511 -4.63 37.69 8.43
N GLY A 512 -4.69 38.72 9.27
CA GLY A 512 -4.77 40.13 8.85
C GLY A 512 -3.56 40.61 8.06
N ARG A 513 -2.43 39.90 8.09
CA ARG A 513 -1.18 40.27 7.41
C ARG A 513 -0.80 39.33 6.27
N THR A 514 -1.67 38.39 5.89
CA THR A 514 -1.39 37.40 4.84
C THR A 514 -1.04 38.02 3.48
N GLU A 515 -1.68 39.12 3.08
CA GLU A 515 -1.37 39.82 1.83
C GLU A 515 0.01 40.48 1.83
N GLU A 516 0.40 41.06 2.97
CA GLU A 516 1.72 41.64 3.18
C GLU A 516 2.82 40.58 3.04
N VAL A 517 2.60 39.41 3.63
CA VAL A 517 3.50 38.25 3.56
C VAL A 517 3.70 37.78 2.13
N VAL A 518 2.62 37.59 1.38
CA VAL A 518 2.71 37.17 -0.03
C VAL A 518 3.43 38.23 -0.87
N LYS A 519 3.19 39.52 -0.61
CA LYS A 519 3.86 40.63 -1.30
C LYS A 519 5.36 40.66 -1.02
N GLN A 520 5.77 40.51 0.24
CA GLN A 520 7.18 40.44 0.63
C GLN A 520 7.88 39.20 0.05
N ALA A 521 7.26 38.02 0.12
CA ALA A 521 7.79 36.80 -0.47
C ALA A 521 7.93 36.90 -2.00
N THR A 522 6.96 37.53 -2.68
CA THR A 522 7.01 37.76 -4.13
C THR A 522 8.15 38.72 -4.51
N LYS A 523 8.42 39.73 -3.68
CA LYS A 523 9.54 40.66 -3.87
C LYS A 523 10.90 39.95 -3.73
N LEU A 524 11.00 38.97 -2.82
CA LEU A 524 12.20 38.14 -2.64
C LEU A 524 12.41 37.19 -3.83
N ALA A 525 11.35 36.58 -4.36
CA ALA A 525 11.43 35.68 -5.52
C ALA A 525 11.86 36.39 -6.82
N LYS A 526 11.43 37.65 -7.03
CA LYS A 526 11.77 38.46 -8.21
C LYS A 526 13.26 38.81 -8.35
N LYS A 527 14.12 38.48 -7.38
CA LYS A 527 15.57 38.67 -7.48
C LYS A 527 16.31 37.55 -8.22
N GLY A 528 15.62 36.48 -8.63
CA GLY A 528 16.19 35.32 -9.34
C GLY A 528 16.98 34.38 -8.42
N GLY A 529 16.82 33.07 -8.59
CA GLY A 529 17.48 32.02 -7.80
C GLY A 529 16.50 31.01 -7.15
N PRO A 530 16.94 30.20 -6.16
CA PRO A 530 16.19 29.08 -5.56
C PRO A 530 14.91 29.46 -4.75
N PHE A 531 14.39 30.67 -4.93
CA PHE A 531 13.33 31.27 -4.13
C PHE A 531 11.90 31.09 -4.69
N ASP A 532 11.74 30.55 -5.89
CA ASP A 532 10.42 30.26 -6.46
C ASP A 532 9.69 29.13 -5.71
N ALA A 533 10.43 28.10 -5.30
CA ALA A 533 9.93 27.04 -4.44
C ALA A 533 9.49 27.57 -3.07
N PHE A 534 10.19 28.58 -2.54
CA PHE A 534 9.84 29.26 -1.29
C PHE A 534 8.53 30.05 -1.42
N LEU A 535 8.35 30.80 -2.51
CA LEU A 535 7.11 31.54 -2.77
C LEU A 535 5.90 30.62 -2.86
N LYS A 536 6.04 29.46 -3.53
CA LYS A 536 4.97 28.46 -3.62
C LYS A 536 4.55 27.95 -2.23
N ARG A 537 5.51 27.73 -1.33
CA ARG A 537 5.25 27.27 0.05
C ARG A 537 4.59 28.33 0.92
N ILE A 538 5.01 29.59 0.84
CA ILE A 538 4.34 30.70 1.56
C ILE A 538 2.88 30.84 1.13
N LYS A 539 2.59 30.72 -0.17
CA LYS A 539 1.21 30.74 -0.68
C LYS A 539 0.37 29.58 -0.13
N ILE A 540 0.95 28.40 0.04
CA ILE A 540 0.27 27.24 0.64
C ILE A 540 -0.06 27.51 2.12
N LEU A 541 0.90 27.98 2.92
CA LEU A 541 0.69 28.30 4.34
C LEU A 541 -0.42 29.35 4.55
N VAL A 542 -0.41 30.41 3.73
CA VAL A 542 -1.45 31.43 3.73
C VAL A 542 -2.81 30.86 3.36
N SER A 543 -2.86 29.94 2.39
CA SER A 543 -4.11 29.30 1.96
C SER A 543 -4.67 28.41 3.07
N LEU A 544 -3.83 27.61 3.73
CA LEU A 544 -4.22 26.78 4.88
C LEU A 544 -4.81 27.62 6.02
N LEU A 545 -4.20 28.76 6.35
CA LEU A 545 -4.73 29.66 7.37
C LEU A 545 -6.08 30.26 6.97
N LYS A 546 -6.26 30.61 5.68
CA LYS A 546 -7.52 31.14 5.15
C LYS A 546 -8.63 30.09 5.14
N ASP A 547 -8.31 28.86 4.76
CA ASP A 547 -9.28 27.76 4.72
C ASP A 547 -9.67 27.30 6.14
N TYR A 548 -8.74 27.36 7.09
CA TYR A 548 -9.04 27.15 8.52
C TYR A 548 -10.02 28.20 9.05
N LYS A 549 -9.77 29.50 8.81
CA LYS A 549 -10.67 30.58 9.26
C LYS A 549 -12.07 30.48 8.64
N SER A 550 -12.14 30.12 7.36
CA SER A 550 -13.41 29.98 6.64
C SER A 550 -14.18 28.69 6.99
N LYS A 551 -13.66 27.86 7.91
CA LYS A 551 -14.24 26.55 8.30
C LYS A 551 -14.42 25.59 7.11
N LYS A 552 -13.63 25.78 6.05
CA LYS A 552 -13.64 24.92 4.86
C LYS A 552 -12.97 23.58 5.13
N TYR A 553 -11.96 23.55 6.01
CA TYR A 553 -11.46 22.32 6.63
C TYR A 553 -12.15 22.07 7.97
N ARG A 554 -12.71 20.87 8.15
CA ARG A 554 -13.45 20.52 9.39
C ARG A 554 -12.57 19.93 10.49
N GLU A 555 -11.37 19.43 10.19
CA GLU A 555 -10.51 18.77 11.18
C GLU A 555 -9.02 19.01 10.90
N VAL A 556 -8.50 20.20 11.22
CA VAL A 556 -7.04 20.43 11.24
C VAL A 556 -6.57 20.42 12.69
N PRO A 557 -5.59 19.57 13.06
CA PRO A 557 -5.04 19.56 14.41
C PRO A 557 -4.51 20.94 14.80
N TRP A 558 -4.86 21.43 15.99
CA TRP A 558 -4.45 22.76 16.49
C TRP A 558 -2.96 23.04 16.32
N ARG A 559 -2.11 22.03 16.58
CA ARG A 559 -0.65 22.15 16.45
C ARG A 559 -0.20 22.53 15.04
N VAL A 560 -0.91 22.07 14.00
CA VAL A 560 -0.61 22.40 12.60
C VAL A 560 -0.93 23.87 12.33
N ILE A 561 -2.08 24.34 12.81
CA ILE A 561 -2.48 25.75 12.68
C ILE A 561 -1.54 26.66 13.47
N ALA A 562 -1.21 26.28 14.71
CA ALA A 562 -0.24 27.00 15.53
C ALA A 562 1.13 27.11 14.84
N ALA A 563 1.61 26.04 14.20
CA ALA A 563 2.85 26.06 13.44
C ALA A 563 2.80 26.99 12.21
N VAL A 564 1.68 26.99 11.47
CA VAL A 564 1.45 27.90 10.33
C VAL A 564 1.44 29.36 10.78
N VAL A 565 0.72 29.65 11.86
CA VAL A 565 0.59 31.00 12.44
C VAL A 565 1.94 31.51 12.94
N PHE A 566 2.66 30.67 13.68
CA PHE A 566 4.03 30.98 14.14
C PHE A 566 4.96 31.30 12.96
N ALA A 567 4.90 30.51 11.89
CA ALA A 567 5.70 30.75 10.68
C ALA A 567 5.36 32.07 9.99
N ILE A 568 4.08 32.41 9.89
CA ILE A 568 3.61 33.66 9.27
C ILE A 568 4.06 34.86 10.11
N LEU A 569 3.88 34.83 11.42
CA LEU A 569 4.29 35.93 12.30
C LEU A 569 5.81 36.12 12.33
N TYR A 570 6.56 35.01 12.37
CA TYR A 570 8.02 35.06 12.29
C TYR A 570 8.52 35.66 10.98
N PHE A 571 7.89 35.31 9.85
CA PHE A 571 8.26 35.85 8.55
C PHE A 571 8.07 37.37 8.48
N ILE A 572 7.03 37.88 9.15
CA ILE A 572 6.67 39.30 9.17
C ILE A 572 7.62 40.11 10.03
N ASN A 573 7.90 39.66 11.25
CA ASN A 573 8.82 40.34 12.14
C ASN A 573 9.62 39.32 12.98
N PRO A 574 10.79 38.88 12.49
CA PRO A 574 11.59 37.92 13.23
C PRO A 574 12.05 38.50 14.57
N PHE A 575 12.25 39.82 14.68
CA PHE A 575 12.77 40.48 15.88
C PHE A 575 11.74 40.73 16.98
N ASP A 576 10.43 40.69 16.71
CA ASP A 576 9.41 40.78 17.77
C ASP A 576 9.23 39.44 18.52
N ILE A 577 9.62 38.32 17.91
CA ILE A 577 9.47 36.97 18.47
C ILE A 577 10.79 36.46 19.09
N ILE A 578 11.93 36.98 18.65
CA ILE A 578 13.26 36.56 19.14
C ILE A 578 13.51 36.84 20.64
N PRO A 579 13.08 37.97 21.25
CA PRO A 579 13.38 38.26 22.65
C PRO A 579 12.76 37.27 23.65
N ASP A 580 11.61 36.66 23.30
CA ASP A 580 10.84 35.84 24.24
C ASP A 580 11.18 34.34 24.18
N PHE A 581 11.92 33.88 23.17
CA PHE A 581 12.05 32.44 22.87
C PHE A 581 13.48 31.92 22.69
N ILE A 582 14.49 32.79 22.53
CA ILE A 582 15.88 32.37 22.34
C ILE A 582 16.79 33.06 23.36
N PRO A 583 17.23 32.37 24.42
CA PRO A 583 18.23 32.92 25.33
C PRO A 583 19.54 33.16 24.57
N GLY A 584 20.06 34.39 24.59
CA GLY A 584 21.39 34.74 24.08
C GLY A 584 21.45 35.53 22.77
N ILE A 585 20.33 35.98 22.20
CA ILE A 585 20.31 36.88 21.02
C ILE A 585 19.99 38.34 21.42
N GLY A 586 19.63 38.59 22.68
CA GLY A 586 19.47 39.95 23.21
C GLY A 586 20.71 40.41 23.97
N TYR A 587 21.68 40.98 23.27
CA TYR A 587 22.47 42.19 23.62
C TYR A 587 23.35 42.61 22.45
#